data_AF-A0A350APL2-F1
#
_entry.id   AF-A0A350APL2-F1
#
_cell.length_a   1.000
_cell.length_b   1.000
_cell.length_c   1.000
_cell.angle_alpha   90.00
_cell.angle_beta   90.00
_cell.angle_gamma   90.00
#
_symmetry.space_group_name_H-M   'P 1'
#
loop_
_entity.id
_entity.type
_entity.pdbx_description
1 polymer ?
#
loop_
_entity_poly.entity_id
_entity_poly.type
_entity_poly.pdbx_seq_one_letter_code
_entity_poly.pdbx_strand_id
1 'polypeptide(L)'
;GLSDEEEKAYGTDPSNRDTDGDSYSDGAEVKSGYDPLKPAPGDKLAGVDSKGEESTKVSNQNLNSFDSEFISFLQKKGEGDISLDELGDFVAGSIGTEISSAEANAALTEEEIKSIKIKKQDYKNLSEAERKERSERDGIEYAGRILEILLRNAPAELLSSEDLKKFYGVFLGELDKLNSDKSDYVYFRKIGEKLALANEQVKLVEVPEDWLELHTRFLSIIKGFLSLRDFSLPMEDPTGRLVITSRAVAMGDSVADFVADFVEKIVETNSK
;
A
#
# COMPACT_ATOMS: atom_id res chain seq x y z
N GLY A 1 -31.40 -6.66 -16.52
CA GLY A 1 -30.99 -6.35 -15.11
C GLY A 1 -30.74 -7.64 -14.36
N LEU A 2 -31.44 -8.68 -14.78
CA LEU A 2 -31.07 -10.08 -14.70
C LEU A 2 -30.69 -10.55 -16.12
N SER A 3 -30.22 -11.78 -16.29
CA SER A 3 -30.08 -12.44 -17.61
C SER A 3 -31.40 -13.09 -18.05
N ASP A 4 -31.59 -13.37 -19.35
CA ASP A 4 -32.81 -14.00 -19.89
C ASP A 4 -33.22 -15.30 -19.14
N GLU A 5 -32.23 -16.08 -18.67
CA GLU A 5 -32.46 -17.29 -17.88
C GLU A 5 -32.91 -16.98 -16.44
N GLU A 6 -32.38 -15.93 -15.82
CA GLU A 6 -32.78 -15.46 -14.49
C GLU A 6 -34.15 -14.79 -14.54
N GLU A 7 -34.44 -13.98 -15.55
CA GLU A 7 -35.74 -13.32 -15.73
C GLU A 7 -36.85 -14.37 -15.89
N LYS A 8 -36.58 -15.47 -16.61
CA LYS A 8 -37.49 -16.61 -16.69
C LYS A 8 -37.66 -17.35 -15.36
N ALA A 9 -36.63 -17.39 -14.52
CA ALA A 9 -36.67 -18.07 -13.22
C ALA A 9 -37.47 -17.28 -12.18
N TYR A 10 -37.35 -15.95 -12.19
CA TYR A 10 -38.08 -15.04 -11.30
C TYR A 10 -39.44 -14.60 -11.85
N GLY A 11 -39.73 -14.88 -13.12
CA GLY A 11 -41.00 -14.54 -13.77
C GLY A 11 -41.11 -13.07 -14.16
N THR A 12 -39.98 -12.36 -14.27
CA THR A 12 -39.90 -10.95 -14.65
C THR A 12 -39.87 -10.78 -16.17
N ASP A 13 -40.14 -9.57 -16.68
CA ASP A 13 -40.21 -9.31 -18.12
C ASP A 13 -38.82 -8.94 -18.68
N PRO A 14 -38.22 -9.74 -19.59
CA PRO A 14 -36.90 -9.44 -20.16
C PRO A 14 -36.80 -8.12 -20.92
N SER A 15 -37.95 -7.59 -21.37
CA SER A 15 -38.04 -6.32 -22.07
C SER A 15 -38.29 -5.12 -21.14
N ASN A 16 -38.49 -5.37 -19.84
CA ASN A 16 -38.71 -4.34 -18.83
C ASN A 16 -37.74 -4.50 -17.65
N ARG A 17 -36.99 -3.45 -17.30
CA ARG A 17 -35.95 -3.51 -16.25
C ARG A 17 -36.51 -3.44 -14.82
N ASP A 18 -37.77 -3.05 -14.69
CA ASP A 18 -38.51 -2.80 -13.45
C ASP A 18 -39.92 -3.34 -13.68
N THR A 19 -40.12 -4.63 -13.37
CA THR A 19 -41.31 -5.38 -13.78
C THR A 19 -42.55 -4.94 -13.01
N ASP A 20 -42.42 -4.54 -11.75
CA ASP A 20 -43.54 -4.14 -10.90
C ASP A 20 -43.78 -2.62 -10.85
N GLY A 21 -42.85 -1.83 -11.40
CA GLY A 21 -42.98 -0.40 -11.67
C GLY A 21 -42.74 0.49 -10.45
N ASP A 22 -42.03 0.00 -9.44
CA ASP A 22 -41.78 0.72 -8.19
C ASP A 22 -40.49 1.57 -8.19
N SER A 23 -39.82 1.64 -9.34
CA SER A 23 -38.54 2.32 -9.59
C SER A 23 -37.29 1.60 -9.09
N TYR A 24 -37.40 0.39 -8.54
CA TYR A 24 -36.29 -0.52 -8.36
C TYR A 24 -36.18 -1.46 -9.56
N SER A 25 -34.98 -1.95 -9.85
CA SER A 25 -34.82 -2.91 -10.95
C SER A 25 -34.89 -4.33 -10.41
N ASP A 26 -35.51 -5.24 -11.16
CA ASP A 26 -35.70 -6.65 -10.78
C ASP A 26 -34.41 -7.30 -10.22
N GLY A 27 -33.26 -7.00 -10.84
CA GLY A 27 -31.97 -7.56 -10.43
C GLY A 27 -31.40 -6.99 -9.12
N ALA A 28 -31.75 -5.77 -8.75
CA ALA A 28 -31.38 -5.18 -7.47
C ALA A 28 -32.23 -5.75 -6.33
N GLU A 29 -33.52 -5.97 -6.57
CA GLU A 29 -34.45 -6.53 -5.61
C GLU A 29 -34.10 -7.99 -5.31
N VAL A 30 -33.86 -8.80 -6.33
CA VAL A 30 -33.44 -10.21 -6.17
C VAL A 30 -32.13 -10.32 -5.39
N LYS A 31 -31.13 -9.49 -5.69
CA LYS A 31 -29.84 -9.47 -4.95
C LYS A 31 -30.00 -9.07 -3.49
N SER A 32 -31.02 -8.28 -3.20
CA SER A 32 -31.28 -7.73 -1.87
C SER A 32 -32.31 -8.55 -1.07
N GLY A 33 -32.82 -9.65 -1.65
CA GLY A 33 -33.77 -10.56 -1.00
C GLY A 33 -35.22 -10.08 -1.04
N TYR A 34 -35.57 -9.29 -2.05
CA TYR A 34 -36.92 -8.76 -2.30
C TYR A 34 -37.54 -9.41 -3.56
N ASP A 35 -38.86 -9.35 -3.65
CA ASP A 35 -39.68 -9.95 -4.71
C ASP A 35 -39.88 -8.96 -5.87
N PRO A 36 -39.24 -9.14 -7.03
CA PRO A 36 -39.26 -8.20 -8.16
C PRO A 36 -40.60 -8.15 -8.92
N LEU A 37 -41.62 -8.86 -8.44
CA LEU A 37 -42.97 -8.86 -9.00
C LEU A 37 -43.97 -8.13 -8.10
N LYS A 38 -43.49 -7.46 -7.05
CA LYS A 38 -44.33 -6.86 -6.03
C LYS A 38 -43.78 -5.50 -5.61
N PRO A 39 -44.50 -4.40 -5.88
CA PRO A 39 -43.95 -3.07 -5.67
C PRO A 39 -43.72 -2.76 -4.19
N ALA A 40 -42.63 -2.04 -3.90
CA ALA A 40 -42.33 -1.51 -2.58
C ALA A 40 -43.34 -0.43 -2.14
N PRO A 41 -43.58 -0.32 -0.82
CA PRO A 41 -43.07 -1.18 0.25
C PRO A 41 -43.90 -2.46 0.43
N GLY A 42 -43.25 -3.64 0.59
CA GLY A 42 -43.92 -4.89 0.96
C GLY A 42 -43.49 -6.15 0.19
N ASP A 43 -42.50 -5.99 -0.66
CA ASP A 43 -41.73 -6.90 -1.52
C ASP A 43 -40.79 -7.85 -0.76
N LYS A 44 -40.53 -7.64 0.54
CA LYS A 44 -39.58 -8.45 1.32
C LYS A 44 -39.97 -9.93 1.42
N LEU A 45 -39.12 -10.83 0.95
CA LEU A 45 -39.33 -12.28 1.03
C LEU A 45 -39.09 -12.80 2.46
N ALA A 46 -40.12 -13.38 3.08
CA ALA A 46 -40.06 -13.93 4.43
C ALA A 46 -39.32 -15.29 4.43
N GLY A 47 -38.06 -15.28 4.87
CA GLY A 47 -37.23 -16.50 4.94
C GLY A 47 -35.72 -16.26 4.97
N VAL A 48 -35.25 -15.02 4.78
CA VAL A 48 -33.87 -14.64 5.07
C VAL A 48 -33.80 -14.19 6.53
N ASP A 49 -33.46 -15.13 7.41
CA ASP A 49 -33.45 -14.96 8.86
C ASP A 49 -32.55 -13.77 9.28
N SER A 50 -33.23 -12.72 9.70
CA SER A 50 -32.72 -11.68 10.57
C SER A 50 -32.65 -12.24 11.99
N LYS A 51 -31.45 -12.50 12.52
CA LYS A 51 -31.23 -12.67 13.97
C LYS A 51 -29.94 -11.99 14.39
N GLY A 52 -30.10 -10.97 15.24
CA GLY A 52 -29.08 -10.55 16.19
C GLY A 52 -28.84 -9.04 16.28
N GLU A 53 -29.79 -8.29 16.84
CA GLU A 53 -29.40 -7.09 17.60
C GLU A 53 -28.87 -7.54 18.96
N GLU A 54 -27.54 -7.57 19.12
CA GLU A 54 -26.86 -7.02 20.29
C GLU A 54 -25.34 -6.95 20.05
N SER A 55 -24.84 -5.71 19.99
CA SER A 55 -23.48 -5.29 20.33
C SER A 55 -22.32 -6.20 19.88
N THR A 56 -21.92 -6.06 18.62
CA THR A 56 -20.50 -5.80 18.36
C THR A 56 -20.38 -4.35 17.96
N LYS A 57 -19.70 -3.58 18.82
CA LYS A 57 -18.97 -2.38 18.41
C LYS A 57 -18.09 -2.77 17.22
N VAL A 58 -18.64 -2.70 16.01
CA VAL A 58 -17.81 -2.52 14.82
C VAL A 58 -17.45 -1.06 14.90
N SER A 59 -16.19 -0.82 15.24
CA SER A 59 -15.57 0.49 15.25
C SER A 59 -15.65 1.09 13.84
N ASN A 60 -16.80 1.67 13.50
CA ASN A 60 -17.02 2.60 12.39
C ASN A 60 -16.30 3.92 12.70
N GLN A 61 -14.99 3.87 12.91
CA GLN A 61 -14.22 5.09 13.08
C GLN A 61 -13.72 5.67 11.76
N ASN A 62 -13.67 4.88 10.67
CA ASN A 62 -13.00 5.34 9.45
C ASN A 62 -13.91 5.49 8.20
N LEU A 63 -15.11 4.91 8.14
CA LEU A 63 -16.08 5.18 7.04
C LEU A 63 -16.79 6.54 7.17
N ASN A 64 -16.55 7.30 8.25
CA ASN A 64 -17.34 8.50 8.56
C ASN A 64 -16.60 9.83 8.34
N SER A 65 -15.26 9.86 8.19
CA SER A 65 -14.52 11.14 8.13
C SER A 65 -14.48 11.71 6.71
N PHE A 66 -14.00 10.98 5.70
CA PHE A 66 -13.84 11.54 4.35
C PHE A 66 -15.18 11.88 3.70
N ASP A 67 -16.19 11.01 3.80
CA ASP A 67 -17.53 11.30 3.26
C ASP A 67 -18.15 12.51 3.96
N SER A 68 -18.02 12.62 5.28
CA SER A 68 -18.54 13.80 5.99
C SER A 68 -17.73 15.07 5.71
N GLU A 69 -16.42 14.96 5.52
CA GLU A 69 -15.53 16.06 5.13
C GLU A 69 -15.79 16.51 3.69
N PHE A 70 -16.01 15.59 2.76
CA PHE A 70 -16.34 15.87 1.37
C PHE A 70 -17.73 16.49 1.25
N ILE A 71 -18.73 15.93 1.93
CA ILE A 71 -20.07 16.54 2.01
C ILE A 71 -19.99 17.93 2.66
N SER A 72 -19.18 18.10 3.71
CA SER A 72 -18.94 19.42 4.31
C SER A 72 -18.26 20.39 3.35
N PHE A 73 -17.28 19.92 2.56
CA PHE A 73 -16.63 20.71 1.52
C PHE A 73 -17.64 21.18 0.46
N LEU A 74 -18.47 20.27 -0.06
CA LEU A 74 -19.54 20.59 -1.01
C LEU A 74 -20.56 21.59 -0.43
N GLN A 75 -20.97 21.39 0.82
CA GLN A 75 -21.91 22.29 1.51
C GLN A 75 -21.32 23.69 1.75
N LYS A 76 -20.03 23.78 2.09
CA LYS A 76 -19.35 25.06 2.33
C LYS A 76 -19.16 25.86 1.04
N LYS A 77 -19.01 25.16 -0.09
CA LYS A 77 -18.91 25.76 -1.43
C LYS A 77 -20.26 26.25 -1.96
N GLY A 78 -21.36 25.58 -1.63
CA GLY A 78 -22.71 25.96 -2.08
C GLY A 78 -22.93 25.65 -3.57
N GLU A 79 -23.65 26.53 -4.29
CA GLU A 79 -23.98 26.35 -5.73
C GLU A 79 -22.85 26.75 -6.70
N GLY A 80 -21.68 27.16 -6.21
CA GLY A 80 -20.57 27.60 -7.06
C GLY A 80 -19.77 26.43 -7.65
N ASP A 81 -19.33 26.57 -8.90
CA ASP A 81 -18.46 25.59 -9.56
C ASP A 81 -17.19 25.32 -8.73
N ILE A 82 -16.81 24.05 -8.65
CA ILE A 82 -15.60 23.58 -7.95
C ILE A 82 -14.45 23.54 -8.95
N SER A 83 -13.35 24.23 -8.65
CA SER A 83 -12.15 24.18 -9.49
C SER A 83 -11.30 22.93 -9.19
N LEU A 84 -10.44 22.56 -10.14
CA LEU A 84 -9.47 21.48 -9.96
C LEU A 84 -8.48 21.76 -8.80
N ASP A 85 -8.11 23.02 -8.60
CA ASP A 85 -7.22 23.42 -7.51
C ASP A 85 -7.91 23.27 -6.14
N GLU A 86 -9.18 23.64 -6.04
CA GLU A 86 -9.96 23.50 -4.79
C GLU A 86 -10.21 22.03 -4.43
N LEU A 87 -10.44 21.19 -5.43
CA LEU A 87 -10.48 19.74 -5.26
C LEU A 87 -9.13 19.19 -4.83
N GLY A 88 -8.04 19.66 -5.43
CA GLY A 88 -6.67 19.30 -5.06
C GLY A 88 -6.37 19.63 -3.59
N ASP A 89 -6.71 20.84 -3.14
CA ASP A 89 -6.49 21.29 -1.76
C ASP A 89 -7.33 20.49 -0.75
N PHE A 90 -8.58 20.15 -1.08
CA PHE A 90 -9.42 19.29 -0.25
C PHE A 90 -8.81 17.90 -0.09
N VAL A 91 -8.39 17.27 -1.19
CA VAL A 91 -7.76 15.94 -1.19
C VAL A 91 -6.46 15.98 -0.39
N ALA A 92 -5.63 17.02 -0.60
CA ALA A 92 -4.40 17.21 0.17
C ALA A 92 -4.65 17.42 1.67
N GLY A 93 -5.71 18.12 2.06
CA GLY A 93 -6.06 18.33 3.47
C GLY A 93 -6.63 17.09 4.16
N SER A 94 -7.48 16.34 3.46
CA SER A 94 -8.24 15.21 4.03
C SER A 94 -7.40 13.93 4.07
N ILE A 95 -6.53 13.74 3.08
CA ILE A 95 -5.71 12.52 2.94
C ILE A 95 -4.24 12.81 3.26
N GLY A 96 -3.77 14.05 3.10
CA GLY A 96 -2.38 14.41 3.36
C GLY A 96 -1.98 14.24 4.82
N THR A 97 -2.88 14.43 5.78
CA THR A 97 -2.62 14.15 7.20
C THR A 97 -2.43 12.66 7.48
N GLU A 98 -3.20 11.79 6.82
CA GLU A 98 -3.07 10.33 6.86
C GLU A 98 -1.81 9.83 6.13
N ILE A 99 -1.38 10.54 5.08
CA ILE A 99 -0.12 10.26 4.38
C ILE A 99 1.07 10.69 5.25
N SER A 100 1.08 11.93 5.74
CA SER A 100 2.17 12.47 6.57
C SER A 100 2.32 11.76 7.91
N SER A 101 1.22 11.32 8.54
CA SER A 101 1.30 10.51 9.77
C SER A 101 1.93 9.12 9.50
N ALA A 102 1.69 8.54 8.33
CA ALA A 102 2.31 7.28 7.95
C ALA A 102 3.78 7.42 7.54
N GLU A 103 4.15 8.50 6.89
CA GLU A 103 5.54 8.88 6.64
C GLU A 103 6.30 9.08 7.96
N ALA A 104 5.67 9.75 8.94
CA ALA A 104 6.23 9.88 10.29
C ALA A 104 6.40 8.52 11.00
N ASN A 105 5.46 7.59 10.81
CA ASN A 105 5.57 6.22 11.35
C ASN A 105 6.61 5.35 10.62
N ALA A 106 7.01 5.72 9.40
CA ALA A 106 8.08 5.06 8.66
C ALA A 106 9.49 5.50 9.12
N ALA A 107 9.62 6.62 9.83
CA ALA A 107 10.90 7.08 10.37
C ALA A 107 11.42 6.13 11.46
N LEU A 108 12.74 5.92 11.46
CA LEU A 108 13.39 5.16 12.53
C LEU A 108 13.44 5.97 13.82
N THR A 109 13.18 5.28 14.92
CA THR A 109 13.35 5.80 16.27
C THR A 109 14.84 5.87 16.64
N GLU A 110 15.17 6.67 17.65
CA GLU A 110 16.54 6.71 18.16
C GLU A 110 17.03 5.34 18.66
N GLU A 111 16.14 4.53 19.22
CA GLU A 111 16.47 3.18 19.70
C GLU A 111 16.82 2.24 18.54
N GLU A 112 16.05 2.30 17.46
CA GLU A 112 16.34 1.54 16.23
C GLU A 112 17.69 1.94 15.64
N ILE A 113 18.00 3.24 15.58
CA ILE A 113 19.31 3.73 15.10
C ILE A 113 20.45 3.26 16.01
N LYS A 114 20.28 3.36 17.34
CA LYS A 114 21.29 2.89 18.32
C LYS A 114 21.52 1.38 18.27
N SER A 115 20.55 0.61 17.78
CA SER A 115 20.66 -0.85 17.63
C SER A 115 21.47 -1.29 16.41
N ILE A 116 21.77 -0.38 15.47
CA ILE A 116 22.57 -0.67 14.28
C ILE A 116 23.97 -1.11 14.69
N LYS A 117 24.41 -2.24 14.15
CA LYS A 117 25.76 -2.77 14.39
C LYS A 117 26.76 -1.99 13.53
N ILE A 118 27.51 -1.09 14.13
CA ILE A 118 28.46 -0.24 13.41
C ILE A 118 29.85 -0.90 13.37
N LYS A 119 30.39 -1.09 12.16
CA LYS A 119 31.78 -1.45 11.91
C LYS A 119 32.63 -0.19 11.97
N LYS A 120 33.39 -0.05 13.05
CA LYS A 120 34.28 1.11 13.27
C LYS A 120 35.42 1.13 12.25
N GLN A 121 35.65 2.29 11.63
CA GLN A 121 36.68 2.51 10.61
C GLN A 121 37.81 3.41 11.15
N ASP A 122 38.32 3.09 12.35
CA ASP A 122 39.42 3.83 12.97
C ASP A 122 40.77 3.49 12.33
N TYR A 123 40.99 4.06 11.15
CA TYR A 123 42.16 3.87 10.29
C TYR A 123 43.21 4.98 10.44
N LYS A 124 43.25 5.63 11.60
CA LYS A 124 44.15 6.78 11.85
C LYS A 124 45.63 6.42 11.75
N ASN A 125 45.99 5.17 12.02
CA ASN A 125 47.37 4.69 11.97
C ASN A 125 47.82 4.23 10.56
N LEU A 126 46.94 4.31 9.56
CA LEU A 126 47.23 3.95 8.18
C LEU A 126 47.53 5.19 7.32
N SER A 127 48.28 4.99 6.24
CA SER A 127 48.42 6.01 5.20
C SER A 127 47.06 6.32 4.56
N GLU A 128 46.95 7.47 3.88
CA GLU A 128 45.72 7.86 3.20
C GLU A 128 45.25 6.84 2.16
N ALA A 129 46.20 6.28 1.39
CA ALA A 129 45.92 5.24 0.41
C ALA A 129 45.41 3.94 1.06
N GLU A 130 46.07 3.47 2.13
CA GLU A 130 45.65 2.26 2.85
C GLU A 130 44.31 2.45 3.59
N ARG A 131 44.04 3.65 4.08
CA ARG A 131 42.77 4.02 4.68
C ARG A 131 41.64 3.96 3.65
N LYS A 132 41.86 4.57 2.48
CA LYS A 132 40.90 4.53 1.36
C LYS A 132 40.62 3.08 0.97
N GLU A 133 41.66 2.27 0.73
CA GLU A 133 41.50 0.86 0.33
C GLU A 133 40.72 0.03 1.38
N ARG A 134 40.96 0.25 2.67
CA ARG A 134 40.19 -0.44 3.73
C ARG A 134 38.74 0.00 3.78
N SER A 135 38.47 1.31 3.71
CA SER A 135 37.10 1.84 3.66
C SER A 135 36.33 1.24 2.48
N GLU A 136 36.99 1.18 1.32
CA GLU A 136 36.42 0.62 0.10
C GLU A 136 36.07 -0.85 0.25
N ARG A 137 37.00 -1.64 0.81
CA ARG A 137 36.77 -3.05 1.07
C ARG A 137 35.59 -3.29 2.00
N ASP A 138 35.48 -2.50 3.07
CA ASP A 138 34.36 -2.60 4.00
C ASP A 138 33.03 -2.26 3.32
N GLY A 139 33.01 -1.22 2.49
CA GLY A 139 31.85 -0.81 1.71
C GLY A 139 31.38 -1.88 0.72
N ILE A 140 32.31 -2.47 -0.03
CA ILE A 140 32.02 -3.56 -0.98
C ILE A 140 31.48 -4.80 -0.25
N GLU A 141 32.10 -5.17 0.88
CA GLU A 141 31.64 -6.31 1.69
C GLU A 141 30.22 -6.06 2.23
N TYR A 142 29.97 -4.86 2.75
CA TYR A 142 28.65 -4.45 3.22
C TYR A 142 27.61 -4.48 2.10
N ALA A 143 27.88 -3.83 0.97
CA ALA A 143 26.97 -3.75 -0.17
C ALA A 143 26.64 -5.15 -0.72
N GLY A 144 27.65 -6.01 -0.82
CA GLY A 144 27.48 -7.41 -1.22
C GLY A 144 26.54 -8.19 -0.30
N ARG A 145 26.68 -8.02 1.02
CA ARG A 145 25.78 -8.68 2.01
C ARG A 145 24.34 -8.16 1.90
N ILE A 146 24.14 -6.85 1.74
CA ILE A 146 22.80 -6.28 1.56
C ILE A 146 22.15 -6.80 0.28
N LEU A 147 22.89 -6.82 -0.84
CA LEU A 147 22.40 -7.35 -2.10
C LEU A 147 22.06 -8.85 -2.00
N GLU A 148 22.89 -9.65 -1.32
CA GLU A 148 22.62 -11.07 -1.10
C GLU A 148 21.31 -11.28 -0.33
N ILE A 149 21.11 -10.53 0.76
CA ILE A 149 19.87 -10.60 1.54
C ILE A 149 18.66 -10.25 0.67
N LEU A 150 18.73 -9.17 -0.11
CA LEU A 150 17.63 -8.75 -0.97
C LEU A 150 17.30 -9.81 -2.04
N LEU A 151 18.31 -10.34 -2.72
CA LEU A 151 18.13 -11.35 -3.76
C LEU A 151 17.58 -12.67 -3.20
N ARG A 152 18.06 -13.11 -2.03
CA ARG A 152 17.60 -14.34 -1.38
C ARG A 152 16.14 -14.26 -0.93
N ASN A 153 15.71 -13.07 -0.50
CA ASN A 153 14.35 -12.83 -0.06
C ASN A 153 13.47 -12.25 -1.19
N ALA A 154 13.96 -12.17 -2.43
CA ALA A 154 13.15 -11.71 -3.55
C ALA A 154 11.97 -12.68 -3.80
N PRO A 155 10.82 -12.17 -4.30
CA PRO A 155 9.67 -13.01 -4.61
C PRO A 155 9.95 -14.02 -5.74
N ALA A 156 10.90 -13.70 -6.63
CA ALA A 156 11.39 -14.54 -7.72
C ALA A 156 12.92 -14.41 -7.85
N GLU A 157 13.55 -15.29 -8.63
CA GLU A 157 14.98 -15.18 -8.94
C GLU A 157 15.26 -13.94 -9.80
N LEU A 158 16.17 -13.08 -9.34
CA LEU A 158 16.57 -11.84 -10.00
C LEU A 158 18.02 -11.95 -10.45
N LEU A 159 18.25 -12.68 -11.55
CA LEU A 159 19.60 -12.96 -12.07
C LEU A 159 20.03 -11.97 -13.15
N SER A 160 19.09 -11.19 -13.70
CA SER A 160 19.32 -10.25 -14.78
C SER A 160 18.46 -8.99 -14.65
N SER A 161 18.85 -7.95 -15.39
CA SER A 161 18.03 -6.73 -15.52
C SER A 161 16.67 -7.00 -16.16
N GLU A 162 16.54 -8.07 -16.96
CA GLU A 162 15.27 -8.50 -17.53
C GLU A 162 14.34 -9.11 -16.47
N ASP A 163 14.89 -9.88 -15.53
CA ASP A 163 14.12 -10.44 -14.42
C ASP A 163 13.63 -9.33 -13.48
N LEU A 164 14.46 -8.31 -13.25
CA LEU A 164 14.06 -7.11 -12.50
C LEU A 164 12.89 -6.37 -13.18
N LYS A 165 12.97 -6.16 -14.51
CA LYS A 165 11.89 -5.53 -15.28
C LYS A 165 10.60 -6.34 -15.22
N LYS A 166 10.69 -7.67 -15.35
CA LYS A 166 9.53 -8.57 -15.22
C LYS A 166 8.91 -8.47 -13.84
N PHE A 167 9.74 -8.51 -12.78
CA PHE A 167 9.27 -8.33 -11.41
C PHE A 167 8.53 -7.01 -11.25
N TYR A 168 9.10 -5.90 -11.72
CA TYR A 168 8.46 -4.59 -11.66
C TYR A 168 7.15 -4.54 -12.46
N GLY A 169 7.11 -5.14 -13.65
CA GLY A 169 5.90 -5.25 -14.45
C GLY A 169 4.78 -6.05 -13.77
N VAL A 170 5.11 -7.18 -13.14
CA VAL A 170 4.16 -7.96 -12.32
C VAL A 170 3.66 -7.14 -11.14
N PHE A 171 4.55 -6.44 -10.44
CA PHE A 171 4.19 -5.58 -9.32
C PHE A 171 3.19 -4.50 -9.72
N LEU A 172 3.44 -3.77 -10.82
CA LEU A 172 2.51 -2.76 -11.33
C LEU A 172 1.17 -3.36 -11.77
N GLY A 173 1.20 -4.53 -12.41
CA GLY A 173 -0.03 -5.22 -12.81
C GLY A 173 -0.87 -5.69 -11.62
N GLU A 174 -0.25 -6.09 -10.51
CA GLU A 174 -0.97 -6.40 -9.27
C GLU A 174 -1.47 -5.15 -8.55
N LEU A 175 -0.77 -4.02 -8.67
CA LEU A 175 -1.20 -2.74 -8.11
C LEU A 175 -2.45 -2.20 -8.83
N ASP A 176 -2.51 -2.32 -10.15
CA ASP A 176 -3.69 -1.95 -10.95
C ASP A 176 -4.95 -2.73 -10.52
N LYS A 177 -4.79 -4.03 -10.22
CA LYS A 177 -5.89 -4.89 -9.74
C LYS A 177 -6.45 -4.46 -8.39
N LEU A 178 -5.71 -3.72 -7.56
CA LEU A 178 -6.21 -3.23 -6.27
C LEU A 178 -7.37 -2.24 -6.42
N ASN A 179 -7.49 -1.60 -7.58
CA ASN A 179 -8.59 -0.69 -7.90
C ASN A 179 -9.87 -1.41 -8.37
N SER A 180 -9.87 -2.75 -8.41
CA SER A 180 -11.04 -3.54 -8.80
C SER A 180 -11.83 -4.06 -7.59
N ASP A 181 -13.13 -4.30 -7.77
CA ASP A 181 -14.05 -4.81 -6.73
C ASP A 181 -13.74 -6.24 -6.24
N LYS A 182 -12.69 -6.88 -6.78
CA LYS A 182 -12.23 -8.24 -6.44
C LYS A 182 -10.74 -8.27 -6.05
N SER A 183 -10.23 -7.19 -5.48
CA SER A 183 -8.82 -7.07 -5.09
C SER A 183 -8.45 -8.13 -4.04
N ASP A 184 -7.52 -9.03 -4.40
CA ASP A 184 -6.91 -9.98 -3.47
C ASP A 184 -5.49 -9.52 -3.14
N TYR A 185 -5.29 -9.14 -1.88
CA TYR A 185 -4.03 -8.63 -1.35
C TYR A 185 -2.99 -9.72 -1.05
N VAL A 186 -3.28 -10.99 -1.37
CA VAL A 186 -2.36 -12.12 -1.17
C VAL A 186 -0.98 -11.88 -1.78
N TYR A 187 -0.89 -11.25 -2.96
CA TYR A 187 0.41 -10.93 -3.58
C TYR A 187 1.27 -10.02 -2.69
N PHE A 188 0.71 -8.87 -2.29
CA PHE A 188 1.40 -7.90 -1.44
C PHE A 188 1.70 -8.44 -0.04
N ARG A 189 0.81 -9.27 0.52
CA ARG A 189 1.07 -9.96 1.78
C ARG A 189 2.32 -10.84 1.71
N LYS A 190 2.45 -11.66 0.66
CA LYS A 190 3.62 -12.52 0.44
C LYS A 190 4.92 -11.73 0.28
N ILE A 191 4.87 -10.62 -0.46
CA ILE A 191 6.03 -9.73 -0.60
C ILE A 191 6.40 -9.11 0.76
N GLY A 192 5.40 -8.63 1.51
CA GLY A 192 5.61 -8.07 2.84
C GLY A 192 6.19 -9.07 3.85
N GLU A 193 5.77 -10.33 3.81
CA GLU A 193 6.35 -11.42 4.62
C GLU A 193 7.82 -11.65 4.28
N LYS A 194 8.16 -11.73 2.99
CA LYS A 194 9.56 -11.87 2.54
C LYS A 194 10.40 -10.65 2.92
N LEU A 195 9.86 -9.45 2.80
CA LEU A 195 10.53 -8.22 3.21
C LEU A 195 10.76 -8.17 4.73
N ALA A 196 9.82 -8.66 5.53
CA ALA A 196 9.99 -8.75 6.98
C ALA A 196 11.13 -9.70 7.35
N LEU A 197 11.26 -10.83 6.65
CA LEU A 197 12.39 -11.75 6.84
C LEU A 197 13.72 -11.11 6.42
N ALA A 198 13.73 -10.37 5.31
CA ALA A 198 14.90 -9.62 4.87
C ALA A 198 15.31 -8.57 5.93
N ASN A 199 14.35 -7.83 6.50
CA ASN A 199 14.60 -6.84 7.54
C ASN A 199 15.33 -7.41 8.75
N GLU A 200 14.90 -8.58 9.24
CA GLU A 200 15.57 -9.24 10.37
C GLU A 200 17.01 -9.67 10.02
N GLN A 201 17.27 -10.04 8.76
CA GLN A 201 18.63 -10.35 8.29
C GLN A 201 19.49 -9.07 8.18
N VAL A 202 18.92 -7.97 7.68
CA VAL A 202 19.61 -6.67 7.54
C VAL A 202 20.09 -6.16 8.91
N LYS A 203 19.28 -6.30 9.97
CA LYS A 203 19.66 -5.94 11.35
C LYS A 203 20.90 -6.68 11.88
N LEU A 204 21.28 -7.80 11.26
CA LEU A 204 22.45 -8.56 11.64
C LEU A 204 23.73 -8.10 10.94
N VAL A 205 23.61 -7.31 9.87
CA VAL A 205 24.75 -6.83 9.07
C VAL A 205 25.52 -5.75 9.85
N GLU A 206 26.84 -5.85 9.83
CA GLU A 206 27.72 -4.83 10.37
C GLU A 206 27.90 -3.72 9.32
N VAL A 207 27.61 -2.48 9.70
CA VAL A 207 27.51 -1.32 8.81
C VAL A 207 28.76 -0.45 8.97
N PRO A 208 29.57 -0.26 7.92
CA PRO A 208 30.68 0.68 7.95
C PRO A 208 30.21 2.11 8.32
N GLU A 209 31.02 2.84 9.09
CA GLU A 209 30.66 4.20 9.55
C GLU A 209 30.30 5.14 8.40
N ASP A 210 31.02 5.06 7.28
CA ASP A 210 30.79 5.84 6.07
C ASP A 210 29.57 5.40 5.22
N TRP A 211 28.91 4.30 5.60
CA TRP A 211 27.65 3.80 4.99
C TRP A 211 26.42 3.96 5.90
N LEU A 212 26.61 4.44 7.13
CA LEU A 212 25.56 4.48 8.15
C LEU A 212 24.33 5.31 7.71
N GLU A 213 24.55 6.47 7.10
CA GLU A 213 23.46 7.33 6.62
C GLU A 213 22.59 6.60 5.59
N LEU A 214 23.24 5.99 4.59
CA LEU A 214 22.57 5.26 3.53
C LEU A 214 21.84 4.02 4.09
N HIS A 215 22.45 3.30 5.03
CA HIS A 215 21.81 2.19 5.72
C HIS A 215 20.59 2.62 6.54
N THR A 216 20.67 3.76 7.21
CA THR A 216 19.55 4.32 7.99
C THR A 216 18.37 4.65 7.08
N ARG A 217 18.65 5.26 5.91
CA ARG A 217 17.62 5.52 4.88
C ARG A 217 17.00 4.22 4.36
N PHE A 218 17.82 3.20 4.10
CA PHE A 218 17.35 1.87 3.68
C PHE A 218 16.39 1.25 4.70
N LEU A 219 16.75 1.27 5.98
CA LEU A 219 15.90 0.75 7.05
C LEU A 219 14.59 1.54 7.20
N SER A 220 14.60 2.87 7.03
CA SER A 220 13.38 3.69 6.99
C SER A 220 12.46 3.30 5.84
N ILE A 221 13.02 3.03 4.66
CA ILE A 221 12.25 2.55 3.49
C ILE A 221 11.60 1.20 3.81
N ILE A 222 12.38 0.23 4.33
CA ILE A 222 11.84 -1.08 4.74
C ILE A 222 10.73 -0.91 5.77
N LYS A 223 10.92 -0.07 6.79
CA LYS A 223 9.92 0.20 7.82
C LYS A 223 8.64 0.80 7.23
N GLY A 224 8.78 1.72 6.27
CA GLY A 224 7.66 2.24 5.49
C GLY A 224 6.87 1.13 4.79
N PHE A 225 7.53 0.28 4.00
CA PHE A 225 6.84 -0.82 3.33
C PHE A 225 6.20 -1.81 4.30
N LEU A 226 6.82 -2.08 5.44
CA LEU A 226 6.26 -2.95 6.47
C LEU A 226 5.05 -2.35 7.18
N SER A 227 4.96 -1.01 7.28
CA SER A 227 3.80 -0.33 7.85
C SER A 227 2.56 -0.43 6.94
N LEU A 228 2.73 -0.65 5.64
CA LEU A 228 1.62 -0.95 4.72
C LEU A 228 0.90 -2.27 5.05
N ARG A 229 1.54 -3.16 5.82
CA ARG A 229 0.93 -4.41 6.31
C ARG A 229 0.03 -4.18 7.52
N ASP A 230 0.02 -3.00 8.12
CA ASP A 230 -0.83 -2.71 9.27
C ASP A 230 -2.28 -2.47 8.78
N PHE A 231 -2.98 -3.58 8.48
CA PHE A 231 -4.32 -3.64 7.89
C PHE A 231 -5.45 -3.17 8.83
N SER A 232 -5.16 -2.27 9.77
CA SER A 232 -6.18 -1.60 10.59
C SER A 232 -7.02 -0.60 9.78
N LEU A 233 -6.60 -0.27 8.56
CA LEU A 233 -7.40 0.51 7.61
C LEU A 233 -8.44 -0.39 6.93
N PRO A 234 -9.73 0.00 6.90
CA PRO A 234 -10.77 -0.78 6.25
C PRO A 234 -10.49 -0.85 4.75
N MET A 235 -9.94 -1.98 4.28
CA MET A 235 -9.66 -2.23 2.86
C MET A 235 -10.93 -2.24 2.00
N GLU A 236 -12.11 -2.37 2.62
CA GLU A 236 -13.40 -2.25 1.94
C GLU A 236 -13.74 -0.78 1.60
N ASP A 237 -13.13 0.20 2.28
CA ASP A 237 -13.36 1.64 2.11
C ASP A 237 -12.49 2.25 0.99
N PRO A 238 -13.07 2.96 0.00
CA PRO A 238 -12.34 3.70 -1.03
C PRO A 238 -11.26 4.64 -0.48
N THR A 239 -11.48 5.29 0.67
CA THR A 239 -10.50 6.20 1.28
C THR A 239 -9.29 5.44 1.82
N GLY A 240 -9.53 4.33 2.52
CA GLY A 240 -8.48 3.42 2.98
C GLY A 240 -7.60 2.90 1.82
N ARG A 241 -8.22 2.53 0.70
CA ARG A 241 -7.48 2.11 -0.51
C ARG A 241 -6.64 3.23 -1.10
N LEU A 242 -7.18 4.45 -1.15
CA LEU A 242 -6.47 5.63 -1.66
C LEU A 242 -5.27 5.99 -0.78
N VAL A 243 -5.43 5.99 0.55
CA VAL A 243 -4.33 6.21 1.51
C VAL A 243 -3.21 5.19 1.31
N ILE A 244 -3.54 3.89 1.20
CA ILE A 244 -2.54 2.83 0.99
C ILE A 244 -1.84 2.99 -0.36
N THR A 245 -2.58 3.37 -1.40
CA THR A 245 -2.04 3.59 -2.75
C THR A 245 -1.09 4.79 -2.77
N SER A 246 -1.50 5.92 -2.19
CA SER A 246 -0.66 7.12 -2.07
C SER A 246 0.62 6.86 -1.27
N ARG A 247 0.53 6.11 -0.17
CA ARG A 247 1.71 5.69 0.61
C ARG A 247 2.64 4.80 -0.22
N ALA A 248 2.09 3.83 -0.96
CA ALA A 248 2.88 2.95 -1.83
C ALA A 248 3.61 3.73 -2.94
N VAL A 249 2.97 4.75 -3.52
CA VAL A 249 3.59 5.64 -4.53
C VAL A 249 4.73 6.46 -3.93
N ALA A 250 4.52 7.14 -2.79
CA ALA A 250 5.56 7.93 -2.13
C ALA A 250 6.79 7.10 -1.72
N MET A 251 6.56 5.86 -1.29
CA MET A 251 7.64 4.90 -1.00
C MET A 251 8.38 4.45 -2.28
N GLY A 252 7.68 4.36 -3.41
CA GLY A 252 8.28 4.06 -4.72
C GLY A 252 9.33 5.11 -5.13
N ASP A 253 9.02 6.39 -4.96
CA ASP A 253 9.96 7.48 -5.24
C ASP A 253 11.18 7.42 -4.32
N SER A 254 10.95 7.18 -3.02
CA SER A 254 12.03 7.02 -2.02
C SER A 254 12.98 5.86 -2.35
N VAL A 255 12.45 4.76 -2.94
CA VAL A 255 13.27 3.63 -3.40
C VAL A 255 14.14 4.02 -4.59
N ALA A 256 13.59 4.76 -5.55
CA ALA A 256 14.34 5.17 -6.74
C ALA A 256 15.55 6.05 -6.35
N ASP A 257 15.32 7.05 -5.48
CA ASP A 257 16.37 7.94 -4.97
C ASP A 257 17.44 7.14 -4.18
N PHE A 258 17.00 6.23 -3.31
CA PHE A 258 17.92 5.37 -2.57
C PHE A 258 18.78 4.49 -3.49
N VAL A 259 18.18 3.90 -4.54
CA VAL A 259 18.91 3.05 -5.49
C VAL A 259 19.95 3.86 -6.25
N ALA A 260 19.62 5.08 -6.66
CA ALA A 260 20.57 5.98 -7.32
C ALA A 260 21.78 6.26 -6.41
N ASP A 261 21.55 6.70 -5.17
CA ASP A 261 22.60 6.99 -4.20
C ASP A 261 23.42 5.75 -3.82
N PHE A 262 22.78 4.59 -3.73
CA PHE A 262 23.46 3.32 -3.45
C PHE A 262 24.38 2.90 -4.59
N VAL A 263 23.94 3.03 -5.84
CA VAL A 263 24.78 2.77 -7.01
C VAL A 263 25.92 3.76 -7.09
N GLU A 264 25.66 5.05 -6.90
CA GLU A 264 26.69 6.09 -6.86
C GLU A 264 27.74 5.76 -5.79
N LYS A 265 27.31 5.44 -4.57
CA LYS A 265 28.22 5.07 -3.48
C LYS A 265 29.07 3.84 -3.83
N ILE A 266 28.49 2.81 -4.46
CA ILE A 266 29.26 1.65 -4.95
C ILE A 266 30.30 2.08 -5.99
N VAL A 267 29.93 2.94 -6.93
CA VAL A 267 30.84 3.43 -7.98
C VAL A 267 31.98 4.24 -7.38
N GLU A 268 31.71 5.15 -6.44
CA GLU A 268 32.74 5.89 -5.70
C GLU A 268 33.70 4.95 -4.98
N THR A 269 33.15 3.93 -4.29
CA THR A 269 33.89 2.92 -3.53
C THR A 269 34.75 2.02 -4.44
N ASN A 270 34.47 1.97 -5.74
CA ASN A 270 35.17 1.13 -6.72
C ASN A 270 35.99 1.95 -7.74
N SER A 271 36.04 3.27 -7.59
CA SER A 271 36.77 4.17 -8.49
C SER A 271 38.23 4.30 -8.06
N LYS A 272 39.10 3.64 -8.84
CA LYS A 272 40.57 3.66 -8.73
C LYS A 272 41.15 5.07 -8.76
#